data_AF-A0A9E4ISX1-F1
#
_entry.id   AF-A0A9E4ISX1-F1
#
_cell.length_a   1.000
_cell.length_b   1.000
_cell.length_c   1.000
_cell.angle_alpha   90.00
_cell.angle_beta   90.00
_cell.angle_gamma   90.00
#
_symmetry.space_group_name_H-M   'P 1'
#
loop_
_entity.id
_entity.type
_entity.pdbx_description
1 polymer ?
#
loop_
_entity_poly.entity_id
_entity_poly.type
_entity_poly.pdbx_seq_one_letter_code
_entity_poly.pdbx_strand_id
1 'polypeptide(L)'
;MLEAFVYARQRVVAAFEAEGTLLTEHALLDDNGDGVGTDAPDPLAGDGMVARTAFLSAGEDLATARMAFPDDPELRPLYLERAEIEARVDDLRVLRGGAEQTEYEAELERLLIELALKSRQIRQLEAAKGAPDPR
;
A
#
# COMPACT_ATOMS: atom_id res chain seq x y z
N MET A 1 4.32 0.67 -6.71
CA MET A 1 5.67 0.61 -7.29
C MET A 1 6.51 -0.36 -6.49
N LEU A 2 6.48 -0.29 -5.15
CA LEU A 2 7.19 -1.22 -4.28
C LEU A 2 6.84 -2.69 -4.57
N GLU A 3 5.55 -3.04 -4.65
CA GLU A 3 5.12 -4.41 -4.97
C GLU A 3 5.63 -4.87 -6.34
N ALA A 4 5.56 -4.00 -7.36
CA ALA A 4 6.05 -4.30 -8.70
C ALA A 4 7.56 -4.53 -8.72
N PHE A 5 8.34 -3.73 -7.97
CA PHE A 5 9.79 -3.93 -7.80
C PHE A 5 10.08 -5.28 -7.13
N VAL A 6 9.43 -5.56 -5.99
CA VAL A 6 9.62 -6.82 -5.25
C VAL A 6 9.30 -8.03 -6.13
N TYR A 7 8.18 -7.97 -6.85
CA TYR A 7 7.77 -9.01 -7.77
C TYR A 7 8.77 -9.20 -8.93
N ALA A 8 9.19 -8.12 -9.59
CA ALA A 8 10.14 -8.17 -10.69
C ALA A 8 11.49 -8.76 -10.23
N ARG A 9 12.00 -8.31 -9.08
CA ARG A 9 13.22 -8.85 -8.45
C ARG A 9 13.11 -10.36 -8.22
N GLN A 10 12.01 -10.81 -7.60
CA GLN A 10 11.77 -12.24 -7.36
C GLN A 10 11.70 -13.05 -8.66
N ARG A 11 11.08 -12.52 -9.71
CA ARG A 11 11.01 -13.17 -11.02
C ARG A 11 12.38 -13.31 -11.69
N VAL A 12 13.23 -12.29 -11.55
CA VAL A 12 14.62 -12.36 -12.05
C VAL A 12 15.39 -13.43 -11.30
N VAL A 13 15.36 -13.42 -9.96
CA VAL A 13 16.04 -14.44 -9.14
C VAL A 13 15.60 -15.85 -9.54
N ALA A 14 14.28 -16.08 -9.66
CA ALA A 14 13.74 -17.38 -10.04
C ALA A 14 14.17 -17.83 -11.45
N ALA A 15 14.35 -16.90 -12.39
CA ALA A 15 14.80 -17.23 -13.74
C ALA A 15 16.27 -17.71 -13.75
N PHE A 16 17.16 -17.02 -13.02
CA PHE A 16 18.56 -17.42 -12.88
C PHE A 16 18.69 -18.78 -12.18
N GLU A 17 17.92 -18.99 -11.11
CA GLU A 17 17.86 -20.28 -10.41
C GLU A 17 17.37 -21.41 -11.33
N ALA A 18 16.35 -21.17 -12.16
CA ALA A 18 15.81 -22.15 -13.09
C ALA A 18 16.81 -22.53 -14.20
N GLU A 19 17.64 -21.58 -14.64
CA GLU A 19 18.69 -21.79 -15.65
C GLU A 19 19.98 -22.36 -15.06
N GLY A 20 20.07 -22.49 -13.73
CA GLY A 20 21.27 -22.94 -13.03
C GLY A 20 22.45 -21.95 -13.18
N THR A 21 22.15 -20.68 -13.42
CA THR A 21 23.14 -19.61 -13.62
C THR A 21 23.28 -18.77 -12.36
N LEU A 22 24.47 -18.22 -12.14
CA LEU A 22 24.72 -17.35 -11.01
C LEU A 22 24.16 -15.95 -11.31
N LEU A 23 23.37 -15.39 -10.39
CA LEU A 23 22.97 -14.00 -10.44
C LEU A 23 24.17 -13.12 -10.05
N THR A 24 24.74 -12.38 -11.00
CA THR A 24 25.91 -11.51 -10.77
C THR A 24 25.53 -10.07 -10.41
N GLU A 25 24.27 -9.68 -10.59
CA GLU A 25 23.76 -8.33 -10.34
C GLU A 25 22.41 -8.37 -9.61
N HIS A 26 22.23 -7.48 -8.64
CA HIS A 26 21.01 -7.40 -7.83
C HIS A 26 20.33 -6.05 -8.06
N ALA A 27 19.03 -6.07 -8.32
CA ALA A 27 18.26 -4.84 -8.44
C ALA A 27 18.16 -4.14 -7.07
N LEU A 28 18.51 -2.86 -7.06
CA LEU A 28 18.42 -1.97 -5.89
C LEU A 28 17.29 -0.96 -6.11
N LEU A 29 16.55 -0.63 -5.06
CA LEU A 29 15.61 0.48 -5.03
C LEU A 29 16.26 1.63 -4.27
N ASP A 30 16.37 2.79 -4.92
CA ASP A 30 16.67 4.08 -4.30
C ASP A 30 15.49 5.00 -4.67
N ASP A 31 14.57 5.19 -3.74
CA ASP A 31 13.38 6.02 -3.95
C ASP A 31 13.39 7.32 -3.15
N ASN A 32 14.38 7.47 -2.26
CA ASN A 32 14.58 8.63 -1.41
C ASN A 32 15.62 9.61 -1.98
N GLY A 33 16.41 9.20 -2.98
CA GLY A 33 17.40 10.00 -3.70
C GLY A 33 18.73 10.19 -2.97
N ASP A 34 19.08 9.32 -2.01
CA ASP A 34 20.35 9.41 -1.27
C ASP A 34 21.54 8.76 -1.99
N GLY A 35 21.30 8.05 -3.10
CA GLY A 35 22.32 7.37 -3.90
C GLY A 35 22.74 6.00 -3.35
N VAL A 36 22.08 5.49 -2.32
CA VAL A 36 22.37 4.23 -1.62
C VAL A 36 21.12 3.33 -1.65
N GLY A 37 20.88 2.68 -2.78
CA GLY A 37 19.73 1.78 -2.91
C GLY A 37 19.88 0.46 -2.14
N THR A 38 18.75 -0.13 -1.75
CA THR A 38 18.68 -1.47 -1.14
C THR A 38 17.95 -2.49 -2.01
N ASP A 39 18.40 -3.75 -1.97
CA ASP A 39 17.69 -4.88 -2.55
C ASP A 39 16.54 -5.39 -1.65
N ALA A 40 16.51 -4.96 -0.39
CA ALA A 40 15.52 -5.27 0.63
C ALA A 40 14.85 -3.98 1.14
N PRO A 41 14.00 -3.33 0.32
CA PRO A 41 13.31 -2.12 0.71
C PRO A 41 12.32 -2.37 1.85
N ASP A 42 12.20 -1.41 2.76
CA ASP A 42 11.27 -1.43 3.90
C ASP A 42 10.13 -0.43 3.65
N PRO A 43 8.86 -0.87 3.64
CA PRO A 43 7.73 0.03 3.44
C PRO A 43 7.55 1.07 4.57
N LEU A 44 8.30 0.98 5.66
CA LEU A 44 8.17 1.84 6.84
C LEU A 44 9.44 2.65 7.13
N ALA A 45 10.55 2.40 6.43
CA ALA A 45 11.82 3.07 6.67
C ALA A 45 12.74 3.01 5.43
N GLY A 46 13.56 4.04 5.22
CA GLY A 46 14.51 4.06 4.10
C GLY A 46 13.84 3.90 2.73
N ASP A 47 14.48 3.16 1.83
CA ASP A 47 13.93 2.90 0.51
C ASP A 47 12.70 1.99 0.58
N GLY A 48 11.64 2.39 -0.10
CA GLY A 48 10.35 1.73 -0.11
C GLY A 48 9.22 2.60 0.41
N MET A 49 9.55 3.64 1.19
CA MET A 49 8.59 4.61 1.72
C MET A 49 7.90 5.43 0.63
N VAL A 50 8.59 5.77 -0.45
CA VAL A 50 8.01 6.51 -1.58
C VAL A 50 7.35 5.53 -2.56
N ALA A 51 8.01 4.42 -2.85
CA ALA A 51 7.53 3.43 -3.81
C ALA A 51 6.23 2.73 -3.36
N ARG A 52 5.93 2.69 -2.05
CA ARG A 52 4.65 2.16 -1.53
C ARG A 52 3.45 3.06 -1.81
N THR A 53 3.66 4.36 -2.08
CA THR A 53 2.58 5.32 -2.34
C THR A 53 2.27 5.47 -3.83
N ALA A 54 3.19 5.07 -4.70
CA ALA A 54 2.98 5.06 -6.14
C ALA A 54 2.31 3.75 -6.59
N PHE A 55 1.30 3.80 -7.44
CA PHE A 55 0.58 2.63 -7.96
C PHE A 55 0.51 2.63 -9.48
N LEU A 56 0.47 1.45 -10.08
CA LEU A 56 0.09 1.30 -11.48
C LEU A 56 -1.43 1.20 -11.53
N SER A 57 -2.09 2.21 -12.09
CA SER A 57 -3.53 2.19 -12.35
C SER A 57 -3.80 2.56 -13.81
N ALA A 58 -4.98 2.19 -14.32
CA ALA A 58 -5.42 2.53 -15.68
C ALA A 58 -5.92 3.99 -15.80
N GLY A 59 -5.43 4.91 -14.95
CA GLY A 59 -5.88 6.31 -14.90
C GLY A 59 -7.01 6.58 -13.90
N GLU A 60 -7.48 5.56 -13.17
CA GLU A 60 -8.37 5.70 -12.03
C GLU A 60 -7.59 6.11 -10.77
N ASP A 61 -8.25 6.84 -9.87
CA ASP A 61 -7.70 7.07 -8.54
C ASP A 61 -7.56 5.74 -7.77
N LEU A 62 -6.64 5.70 -6.82
CA LEU A 62 -6.29 4.48 -6.10
C LEU A 62 -7.47 3.90 -5.30
N ALA A 63 -8.32 4.76 -4.76
CA ALA A 63 -9.49 4.33 -3.99
C ALA A 63 -10.46 3.56 -4.91
N THR A 64 -10.70 4.08 -6.11
CA THR A 64 -11.55 3.51 -7.16
C THR A 64 -10.95 2.24 -7.74
N ALA A 65 -9.64 2.22 -8.01
CA ALA A 65 -8.94 1.04 -8.52
C ALA A 65 -9.05 -0.16 -7.57
N ARG A 66 -9.19 0.09 -6.26
CA ARG A 66 -9.37 -0.94 -5.22
C ARG A 66 -10.84 -1.37 -5.02
N MET A 67 -11.81 -0.74 -5.70
CA MET A 67 -13.23 -1.05 -5.53
C MET A 67 -13.62 -2.35 -6.22
N ALA A 68 -14.38 -3.20 -5.51
CA ALA A 68 -15.03 -4.37 -6.12
C ALA A 68 -16.08 -3.95 -7.17
N PHE A 69 -16.78 -2.84 -6.94
CA PHE A 69 -17.83 -2.30 -7.82
C PHE A 69 -17.54 -0.81 -8.16
N PRO A 70 -16.72 -0.49 -9.18
CA PRO A 70 -16.24 0.87 -9.46
C PRO A 70 -17.33 1.89 -9.75
N ASP A 71 -18.40 1.44 -10.40
CA ASP A 71 -19.50 2.30 -10.84
C ASP A 71 -20.54 2.51 -9.73
N ASP A 72 -20.33 1.93 -8.55
CA ASP A 72 -21.28 2.01 -7.44
C ASP A 72 -21.16 3.36 -6.69
N PRO A 73 -22.21 4.20 -6.71
CA PRO A 73 -22.17 5.53 -6.11
C PRO A 73 -22.22 5.50 -4.58
N GLU A 74 -22.65 4.40 -3.96
CA GLU A 74 -22.71 4.25 -2.50
C GLU A 74 -21.38 3.76 -1.92
N LEU A 75 -20.69 2.87 -2.65
CA LEU A 75 -19.37 2.38 -2.24
C LEU A 75 -18.28 3.45 -2.44
N ARG A 76 -18.35 4.23 -3.51
CA ARG A 76 -17.32 5.23 -3.84
C ARG A 76 -16.94 6.15 -2.66
N PRO A 77 -17.88 6.84 -1.97
CA PRO A 77 -17.53 7.69 -0.84
C PRO A 77 -16.88 6.90 0.31
N LEU A 78 -17.30 5.65 0.56
CA LEU A 78 -16.71 4.82 1.62
C LEU A 78 -15.26 4.45 1.33
N TYR A 79 -14.92 4.20 0.07
CA TYR A 79 -13.54 3.93 -0.35
C TYR A 79 -12.66 5.17 -0.26
N LEU A 80 -13.19 6.34 -0.63
CA LEU A 80 -12.49 7.61 -0.48
C LEU A 80 -12.23 7.92 1.00
N GLU A 81 -13.24 7.81 1.87
CA GLU A 81 -13.09 7.97 3.32
C GLU A 81 -12.07 6.98 3.91
N ARG A 82 -12.08 5.72 3.45
CA ARG A 82 -11.08 4.73 3.87
C ARG A 82 -9.66 5.17 3.48
N ALA A 83 -9.48 5.63 2.25
CA ALA A 83 -8.18 6.12 1.76
C ALA A 83 -7.69 7.33 2.56
N GLU A 84 -8.59 8.24 2.95
CA GLU A 84 -8.26 9.39 3.81
C GLU A 84 -7.85 8.96 5.23
N ILE A 85 -8.48 7.93 5.80
CA ILE A 85 -8.06 7.37 7.11
C ILE A 85 -6.67 6.72 6.97
N GLU A 86 -6.42 5.96 5.91
CA GLU A 86 -5.12 5.34 5.64
C GLU A 86 -4.02 6.40 5.52
N ALA A 87 -4.28 7.51 4.80
CA ALA A 87 -3.34 8.63 4.68
C ALA A 87 -3.02 9.27 6.05
N ARG A 88 -4.04 9.51 6.89
CA ARG A 88 -3.84 10.04 8.26
C ARG A 88 -2.99 9.11 9.14
N VAL A 89 -3.15 7.79 9.00
CA VAL A 89 -2.32 6.81 9.70
C VAL A 89 -0.86 6.90 9.24
N ASP A 90 -0.63 7.02 7.94
CA ASP A 90 0.72 7.14 7.39
C ASP A 90 1.39 8.44 7.82
N ASP A 91 0.68 9.57 7.78
CA ASP A 91 1.17 10.86 8.28
C ASP A 91 1.55 10.78 9.76
N LEU A 92 0.71 10.16 10.60
CA LEU A 92 1.00 9.96 12.02
C LEU A 92 2.27 9.15 12.24
N ARG A 93 2.47 8.09 11.45
CA ARG A 93 3.66 7.23 11.55
C ARG A 93 4.95 7.96 11.16
N VAL A 94 4.88 8.86 10.19
CA VAL A 94 6.00 9.73 9.80
C VAL A 94 6.33 10.72 10.93
N LEU A 95 5.32 11.29 11.59
CA LEU A 95 5.49 12.26 12.68
C LEU A 95 5.93 11.65 14.02
N ARG A 96 5.89 10.32 14.17
CA ARG A 96 6.26 9.57 15.39
C ARG A 96 7.61 10.01 15.99
N GLY A 97 8.57 10.43 15.18
CA GLY A 97 9.90 10.86 15.63
C GLY A 97 9.89 12.06 16.58
N GLY A 98 8.79 12.81 16.72
CA GLY A 98 8.69 13.99 17.58
C GLY A 98 7.51 14.05 18.55
N ALA A 99 6.67 13.01 18.64
CA ALA A 99 5.46 13.01 19.48
C ALA A 99 5.67 12.35 20.85
N GLU A 100 4.92 12.80 21.87
CA GLU A 100 4.81 12.08 23.15
C GLU A 100 4.18 10.70 22.91
N GLN A 101 4.85 9.64 23.39
CA GLN A 101 4.51 8.24 23.06
C GLN A 101 3.05 7.90 23.38
N THR A 102 2.52 8.38 24.50
CA THR A 102 1.14 8.14 24.93
C THR A 102 0.11 8.81 24.02
N GLU A 103 0.39 10.03 23.54
CA GLU A 103 -0.49 10.76 22.63
C GLU A 103 -0.50 10.11 21.25
N TYR A 104 0.68 9.69 20.77
CA TYR A 104 0.82 8.94 19.52
C TYR A 104 0.02 7.63 19.55
N GLU A 105 0.13 6.85 20.62
CA GLU A 105 -0.59 5.58 20.75
C GLU A 105 -2.11 5.77 20.77
N ALA A 106 -2.60 6.77 21.52
CA ALA A 106 -4.04 7.07 21.58
C ALA A 106 -4.60 7.54 20.22
N GLU A 107 -3.85 8.38 19.50
CA GLU A 107 -4.21 8.85 18.17
C GLU A 107 -4.21 7.69 17.16
N LEU A 108 -3.19 6.84 17.19
CA LEU A 108 -3.06 5.68 16.33
C LEU A 108 -4.19 4.68 16.57
N GLU A 109 -4.50 4.37 17.84
CA GLU A 109 -5.60 3.49 18.20
C GLU A 109 -6.93 4.01 17.63
N ARG A 110 -7.20 5.31 17.79
CA ARG A 110 -8.42 5.92 17.26
C ARG A 110 -8.53 5.75 15.75
N LEU A 111 -7.47 6.06 15.00
CA LEU A 111 -7.46 5.94 13.55
C LEU A 111 -7.60 4.48 13.09
N LEU A 112 -6.97 3.53 13.77
CA LEU A 112 -7.09 2.10 13.45
C LEU A 112 -8.51 1.56 13.69
N ILE A 113 -9.19 2.02 14.74
CA ILE A 113 -10.60 1.70 14.99
C ILE A 113 -11.48 2.28 13.89
N GLU A 114 -11.28 3.55 13.52
CA GLU A 114 -12.02 4.21 12.43
C GLU A 114 -11.87 3.43 11.11
N LEU A 115 -10.63 3.05 10.78
CA LEU A 115 -10.29 2.25 9.61
C LEU A 115 -10.99 0.87 9.63
N ALA A 116 -10.98 0.19 10.77
CA ALA A 116 -11.62 -1.11 10.94
C ALA A 116 -13.15 -1.03 10.76
N LEU A 117 -13.79 -0.01 11.33
CA LEU A 117 -15.22 0.24 11.19
C LEU A 117 -15.58 0.55 9.74
N LYS A 118 -14.83 1.44 9.08
CA LYS A 118 -15.06 1.78 7.67
C LYS A 118 -14.89 0.57 6.75
N SER A 119 -13.84 -0.23 6.98
CA SER A 119 -13.59 -1.47 6.23
C SER A 119 -14.70 -2.51 6.43
N ARG A 120 -15.27 -2.60 7.64
CA ARG A 120 -16.43 -3.47 7.90
C ARG A 120 -17.67 -3.00 7.15
N GLN A 121 -17.93 -1.69 7.12
CA GLN A 121 -19.05 -1.11 6.39
C GLN A 121 -18.96 -1.42 4.89
N ILE A 122 -17.78 -1.25 4.28
CA ILE A 122 -17.52 -1.61 2.88
C ILE A 122 -17.87 -3.08 2.63
N ARG A 123 -17.30 -4.01 3.42
CA ARG A 123 -17.55 -5.45 3.25
C ARG A 123 -19.02 -5.82 3.36
N GLN A 124 -19.78 -5.18 4.25
CA GLN A 124 -21.22 -5.43 4.38
C GLN A 124 -22.00 -4.97 3.14
N LEU A 125 -21.63 -3.81 2.59
CA LEU A 125 -22.28 -3.28 1.40
C LEU A 125 -21.91 -4.07 0.14
N GLU A 126 -20.65 -4.51 0.02
CA GLU A 126 -20.21 -5.44 -1.03
C GLU A 126 -20.98 -6.77 -0.94
N ALA A 127 -21.07 -7.37 0.25
CA ALA A 127 -21.79 -8.63 0.45
C ALA A 127 -23.29 -8.51 0.10
N ALA A 128 -23.91 -7.36 0.37
CA ALA A 128 -25.29 -7.09 -0.02
C ALA A 128 -25.48 -6.98 -1.54
N LYS A 129 -24.43 -6.56 -2.27
CA LYS A 129 -24.45 -6.40 -3.73
C LYS A 129 -24.10 -7.68 -4.50
N GLY A 130 -23.46 -8.65 -3.86
CA GLY A 130 -23.16 -9.98 -4.43
C GLY A 130 -21.71 -10.13 -4.89
N ALA A 131 -21.44 -11.07 -5.81
CA ALA A 131 -20.10 -11.24 -6.36
C ALA A 131 -19.80 -10.12 -7.37
N PRO A 132 -18.63 -9.44 -7.28
CA PRO A 132 -18.22 -8.50 -8.32
C PRO A 132 -18.00 -9.23 -9.64
N ASP A 133 -18.32 -8.55 -10.75
CA ASP A 133 -18.07 -9.07 -12.09
C ASP A 133 -16.56 -9.30 -12.26
N PRO A 134 -16.11 -10.52 -12.63
CA PRO A 134 -14.69 -10.76 -12.90
C PRO A 134 -14.25 -9.86 -14.06
N ARG A 135 -13.47 -8.82 -13.74
CA ARG A 135 -12.77 -8.01 -14.74
C ARG A 135 -11.66 -8.81 -15.41
#